data_AF-A0A6H9HGQ7-F1
#
_entry.id   AF-A0A6H9HGQ7-F1
#
_cell.length_a   1.000
_cell.length_b   1.000
_cell.length_c   1.000
_cell.angle_alpha   90.00
_cell.angle_beta   90.00
_cell.angle_gamma   90.00
#
_symmetry.space_group_name_H-M   'P 1'
#
loop_
_entity.id
_entity.type
_entity.pdbx_description
1 polymer ?
#
loop_
_entity_poly.entity_id
_entity_poly.type
_entity_poly.pdbx_seq_one_letter_code
_entity_poly.pdbx_strand_id
1 'polypeptide(L)'
;MSNQGIKVRIFNNEYHLQGDDAEQVERIANYVDNLMQKINFESPGQRPETIAVVSALNIAENYFKEKESSGRNEKICADILNECSSKLDELSKLIDSNL
;
A
#
# COMPACT_ATOMS: atom_id res chain seq x y z
N MET A 1 24.29 12.93 3.25
CA MET A 1 22.84 13.02 3.55
C MET A 1 22.69 12.84 5.04
N SER A 2 22.32 13.91 5.75
CA SER A 2 22.31 13.94 7.21
C SER A 2 21.06 13.22 7.69
N ASN A 3 21.23 12.06 8.32
CA ASN A 3 20.17 11.27 8.91
C ASN A 3 19.57 12.05 10.10
N GLN A 4 18.60 12.92 9.83
CA GLN A 4 17.92 13.70 10.85
C GLN A 4 16.94 12.77 11.58
N GLY A 5 17.21 12.50 12.85
CA GLY A 5 16.28 11.74 13.68
C GLY A 5 14.98 12.51 13.87
N ILE A 6 13.86 11.90 13.47
CA ILE A 6 12.51 12.43 13.57
C ILE A 6 11.85 11.85 14.82
N LYS A 7 11.35 12.73 15.69
CA LYS A 7 10.63 12.33 16.91
C LYS A 7 9.15 12.13 16.59
N VAL A 8 8.62 10.96 16.90
CA VAL A 8 7.19 10.66 16.74
C VAL A 8 6.64 10.03 18.01
N ARG A 9 5.33 10.14 18.22
CA ARG A 9 4.62 9.49 19.32
C ARG A 9 3.66 8.45 18.75
N ILE A 10 3.80 7.21 19.19
CA ILE A 10 2.97 6.07 18.77
C ILE A 10 2.55 5.32 20.03
N PHE A 11 1.25 5.20 20.25
CA PHE A 11 0.62 4.45 21.33
C PHE A 11 1.22 4.79 22.71
N ASN A 12 1.18 6.09 23.05
CA ASN A 12 1.74 6.67 24.28
C ASN A 12 3.25 6.51 24.49
N ASN A 13 3.99 6.03 23.49
CA ASN A 13 5.44 5.93 23.52
C ASN A 13 6.07 6.89 22.50
N GLU A 14 7.20 7.49 22.86
CA GLU A 14 7.99 8.32 21.95
C GLU A 14 9.08 7.50 21.29
N TYR A 15 9.26 7.69 19.99
CA TYR A 15 10.26 7.01 19.18
C TYR A 15 11.11 8.02 18.41
N HIS A 16 12.38 7.69 18.22
CA HIS A 16 13.29 8.46 17.39
C HIS A 16 13.59 7.65 16.12
N LEU A 17 12.92 8.03 15.03
CA LEU A 17 12.98 7.32 13.75
C LEU A 17 13.98 7.99 12.81
N GLN A 18 14.60 7.19 11.96
CA GLN A 18 15.49 7.65 10.91
C GLN A 18 14.72 7.67 9.59
N GLY A 19 14.79 8.78 8.86
CA GLY A 19 14.12 8.91 7.57
C GLY A 19 14.63 10.11 6.79
N ASP A 20 14.55 10.00 5.46
CA ASP A 20 14.95 11.07 4.54
C ASP A 20 13.87 12.15 4.40
N ASP A 21 12.60 11.80 4.68
CA ASP A 21 11.43 12.67 4.61
C ASP A 21 10.66 12.66 5.94
N ALA A 22 10.69 13.79 6.64
CA ALA A 22 10.02 13.97 7.92
C ALA A 22 8.48 13.87 7.80
N GLU A 23 7.90 14.43 6.73
CA GLU A 23 6.44 14.42 6.54
C GLU A 23 5.94 12.99 6.30
N GLN A 24 6.68 12.22 5.51
CA GLN A 24 6.35 10.81 5.28
C GLN A 24 6.44 9.99 6.57
N VAL A 25 7.51 10.16 7.35
CA VAL A 25 7.68 9.43 8.63
C VAL A 25 6.57 9.80 9.62
N GLU A 26 6.25 11.09 9.77
CA GLU A 26 5.15 11.54 10.64
C GLU A 26 3.80 10.98 10.18
N ARG A 27 3.53 10.98 8.87
CA ARG A 27 2.29 10.42 8.31
C ARG A 27 2.16 8.93 8.61
N ILE A 28 3.24 8.16 8.47
CA ILE A 28 3.24 6.73 8.77
C ILE A 28 3.06 6.51 10.27
N ALA A 29 3.76 7.27 11.12
CA ALA A 29 3.61 7.17 12.57
C ALA A 29 2.18 7.47 13.04
N ASN A 30 1.57 8.53 12.51
CA ASN A 30 0.17 8.88 12.78
C ASN A 30 -0.79 7.78 12.31
N TYR A 31 -0.52 7.13 11.18
CA TYR A 31 -1.34 6.02 10.71
C TYR A 31 -1.27 4.82 11.66
N VAL A 32 -0.06 4.43 12.10
CA VAL A 32 0.14 3.33 13.05
C VAL A 32 -0.51 3.66 14.40
N ASP A 33 -0.35 4.89 14.89
CA ASP A 33 -0.95 5.33 16.16
C ASP A 33 -2.48 5.22 16.14
N ASN A 34 -3.13 5.76 15.09
CA ASN A 34 -4.58 5.66 14.93
C ASN A 34 -5.07 4.21 14.86
N LEU A 35 -4.33 3.33 14.18
CA LEU A 35 -4.67 1.91 14.10
C LEU A 35 -4.56 1.22 15.46
N MET A 36 -3.49 1.49 16.21
CA MET A 36 -3.32 0.95 17.56
C MET A 36 -4.39 1.47 18.53
N GLN A 37 -4.75 2.75 18.45
CA GLN A 37 -5.84 3.34 19.23
C GLN A 37 -7.18 2.68 18.90
N LYS A 38 -7.47 2.44 17.61
CA LYS A 38 -8.68 1.75 17.17
C LYS A 38 -8.77 0.33 17.72
N ILE A 39 -7.68 -0.44 17.61
CA ILE A 39 -7.64 -1.82 18.14
C ILE A 39 -7.81 -1.82 19.67
N ASN A 40 -7.18 -0.86 20.36
CA ASN A 40 -7.37 -0.70 21.81
C ASN A 40 -8.81 -0.35 22.19
N PHE A 41 -9.50 0.45 21.37
CA PHE A 41 -10.91 0.78 21.55
C PHE A 41 -11.81 -0.45 21.33
N GLU A 42 -11.54 -1.25 20.31
CA GLU A 42 -12.29 -2.47 19.99
C GLU A 42 -12.01 -3.63 20.98
N SER A 43 -10.83 -3.65 21.59
CA SER A 43 -10.38 -4.69 22.54
C SER A 43 -9.67 -4.07 23.74
N PRO A 44 -10.43 -3.42 24.65
CA PRO A 44 -9.85 -2.75 25.81
C PRO A 44 -9.19 -3.74 26.78
N GLY A 45 -8.11 -3.31 27.43
CA GLY A 45 -7.38 -4.10 28.43
C GLY A 45 -6.37 -5.10 27.85
N GLN A 46 -6.20 -5.15 26.53
CA GLN A 46 -5.12 -5.91 25.91
C GLN A 46 -3.76 -5.28 26.18
N ARG A 47 -2.73 -6.13 26.20
CA ARG A 47 -1.35 -5.66 26.38
C ARG A 47 -0.90 -4.86 25.14
N PRO A 48 -0.10 -3.78 25.30
CA PRO A 48 0.41 -2.98 24.19
C PRO A 48 1.12 -3.81 23.10
N GLU A 49 1.83 -4.88 23.48
CA GLU A 49 2.52 -5.77 22.54
C GLU A 49 1.53 -6.56 21.68
N THR A 50 0.43 -7.03 22.27
CA THR A 50 -0.63 -7.71 21.52
C THR A 50 -1.26 -6.75 20.52
N ILE A 51 -1.55 -5.52 20.94
CA ILE A 51 -2.11 -4.48 20.07
C ILE A 51 -1.16 -4.18 18.91
N ALA A 52 0.14 -4.02 19.19
CA ALA A 52 1.16 -3.77 18.17
C ALA A 52 1.26 -4.92 17.14
N VAL A 53 1.21 -6.18 17.61
CA VAL A 53 1.22 -7.36 16.71
C VAL A 53 -0.03 -7.38 15.82
N VAL A 54 -1.21 -7.11 16.38
CA VAL A 54 -2.46 -7.05 15.59
C VAL A 54 -2.42 -5.89 14.59
N SER A 55 -1.90 -4.73 14.98
CA SER A 55 -1.68 -3.61 14.04
C SER A 55 -0.75 -4.00 12.90
N ALA A 56 0.36 -4.68 13.18
CA ALA A 56 1.28 -5.16 12.16
C ALA A 56 0.62 -6.16 11.21
N LEU A 57 -0.19 -7.09 11.73
CA LEU A 57 -0.96 -8.04 10.92
C LEU A 57 -1.96 -7.33 10.00
N ASN A 58 -2.70 -6.36 10.51
CA ASN A 58 -3.66 -5.60 9.71
C ASN A 58 -2.98 -4.78 8.60
N ILE A 59 -1.81 -4.19 8.89
CA ILE A 59 -1.00 -3.48 7.89
C ILE A 59 -0.51 -4.44 6.82
N ALA A 60 0.02 -5.59 7.21
CA ALA A 60 0.51 -6.60 6.28
C ALA A 60 -0.63 -7.14 5.39
N GLU A 61 -1.79 -7.41 5.97
CA GLU A 61 -2.97 -7.86 5.23
C GLU A 61 -3.40 -6.84 4.16
N ASN A 62 -3.47 -5.56 4.52
CA ASN A 62 -3.80 -4.49 3.57
C ASN A 62 -2.75 -4.39 2.44
N TYR A 63 -1.47 -4.50 2.78
CA TYR A 63 -0.40 -4.50 1.79
C TYR A 63 -0.53 -5.66 0.79
N PHE A 64 -0.79 -6.88 1.26
CA PHE A 64 -0.95 -8.03 0.37
C PHE A 64 -2.21 -7.91 -0.49
N LYS A 65 -3.35 -7.45 0.07
CA LYS A 65 -4.58 -7.19 -0.69
C LYS A 65 -4.37 -6.17 -1.81
N GLU A 66 -3.66 -5.08 -1.52
CA GLU A 66 -3.37 -4.03 -2.50
C GLU A 66 -2.45 -4.55 -3.61
N LYS A 67 -1.41 -5.30 -3.23
CA LYS A 67 -0.46 -5.92 -4.17
C LYS A 67 -1.12 -6.91 -5.11
N GLU A 68 -1.99 -7.77 -4.60
CA GLU A 68 -2.75 -8.72 -5.41
C GLU A 68 -3.73 -8.01 -6.35
N SER A 69 -4.33 -6.91 -5.90
CA SER A 69 -5.26 -6.12 -6.71
C SER A 69 -4.53 -5.37 -7.82
N SER A 70 -3.36 -4.80 -7.54
CA SER A 70 -2.48 -4.20 -8.57
C SER A 70 -2.04 -5.22 -9.61
N GLY A 71 -1.59 -6.41 -9.19
CA GLY A 71 -1.20 -7.47 -10.14
C GLY A 71 -2.36 -8.00 -10.99
N ARG A 72 -3.59 -8.00 -10.46
CA ARG A 72 -4.79 -8.31 -11.25
C ARG A 72 -5.08 -7.23 -12.28
N ASN A 73 -5.00 -5.95 -11.89
CA ASN A 73 -5.23 -4.83 -12.80
C ASN A 73 -4.20 -4.79 -13.93
N GLU A 74 -2.92 -5.05 -13.64
CA GLU A 74 -1.87 -5.15 -14.66
C GLU A 74 -2.18 -6.24 -15.69
N LYS A 75 -2.63 -7.42 -15.25
CA LYS A 75 -3.05 -8.51 -16.16
C LYS A 75 -4.22 -8.11 -17.02
N ILE A 76 -5.27 -7.52 -16.44
CA ILE A 76 -6.44 -7.06 -17.18
C ILE A 76 -6.04 -6.02 -18.25
N CYS A 77 -5.20 -5.06 -17.89
CA CYS A 77 -4.67 -4.07 -18.84
C CYS A 77 -3.87 -4.72 -19.97
N ALA A 78 -3.02 -5.70 -19.66
CA ALA A 78 -2.25 -6.43 -20.66
C ALA A 78 -3.15 -7.23 -21.61
N ASP A 79 -4.18 -7.89 -21.09
CA ASP A 79 -5.15 -8.65 -21.88
C ASP A 79 -5.93 -7.73 -22.83
N ILE A 80 -6.42 -6.59 -22.33
CA ILE A 80 -7.11 -5.57 -23.15
C ILE A 80 -6.19 -5.03 -24.24
N LEU A 81 -4.92 -4.74 -23.91
CA LEU A 81 -3.95 -4.22 -24.87
C LEU A 81 -3.67 -5.23 -25.99
N ASN A 82 -3.53 -6.51 -25.64
CA ASN A 82 -3.35 -7.60 -26.61
C ASN A 82 -4.59 -7.76 -27.51
N GLU A 83 -5.79 -7.66 -26.96
CA GLU A 83 -7.03 -7.72 -27.72
C GLU A 83 -7.14 -6.52 -28.69
N CYS A 84 -6.85 -5.30 -28.23
CA CYS A 84 -6.80 -4.11 -29.08
C CYS A 84 -5.77 -4.23 -30.20
N SER A 85 -4.58 -4.76 -29.90
CA SER A 85 -3.52 -4.97 -30.89
C SER A 85 -3.96 -5.97 -31.96
N SER A 86 -4.59 -7.08 -31.55
CA SER A 86 -5.12 -8.08 -32.48
C SER A 86 -6.20 -7.51 -33.41
N LYS A 87 -7.11 -6.69 -32.88
CA LYS A 87 -8.14 -5.99 -33.69
C LYS A 87 -7.52 -5.00 -34.67
N LEU A 88 -6.47 -4.28 -34.28
CA LEU A 88 -5.74 -3.38 -35.18
C LEU A 88 -5.07 -4.14 -36.32
N ASP A 89 -4.45 -5.29 -36.02
CA ASP A 89 -3.84 -6.16 -37.04
C ASP A 89 -4.88 -6.71 -38.04
N GLU A 90 -6.06 -7.09 -37.56
CA GLU A 90 -7.17 -7.51 -38.42
C GLU A 90 -7.63 -6.38 -39.34
N LEU A 91 -7.80 -5.17 -38.81
CA LEU A 91 -8.17 -4.00 -39.60
C LEU A 91 -7.11 -3.65 -40.65
N SER A 92 -5.82 -3.75 -40.31
CA SER A 92 -4.73 -3.53 -41.27
C SER A 92 -4.82 -4.51 -42.45
N LYS A 93 -5.03 -5.80 -42.18
CA LYS A 93 -5.16 -6.82 -43.22
C LYS A 93 -6.35 -6.57 -44.16
N LEU A 94 -7.45 -6.06 -43.62
CA LEU A 94 -8.64 -5.73 -44.41
C LEU A 94 -8.42 -4.50 -45.32
N ILE A 95 -7.61 -3.54 -44.89
CA ILE A 95 -7.20 -2.40 -45.72
C ILE A 95 -6.28 -2.88 -46.84
N ASP A 96 -5.26 -3.68 -46.52
CA ASP A 96 -4.31 -4.22 -47.50
C ASP A 96 -4.98 -5.12 -48.55
N SER A 97 -6.09 -5.78 -48.20
CA SER A 97 -6.85 -6.64 -49.12
C SER A 97 -7.86 -5.89 -50.00
N ASN A 98 -8.16 -4.62 -49.69
CA ASN A 98 -9.09 -3.75 -50.44
C ASN A 98 -8.36 -2.69 -51.30
N LEU A 99 -7.02 -2.68 -51.28
CA LEU A 99 -6.14 -1.89 -52.15
C LEU A 99 -5.60 -2.77 -53.30
#